data_AF-A0A937YPS0-F1
#
_entry.id   AF-A0A937YPS0-F1
#
_cell.length_a   1.000
_cell.length_b   1.000
_cell.length_c   1.000
_cell.angle_alpha   90.00
_cell.angle_beta   90.00
_cell.angle_gamma   90.00
#
_symmetry.space_group_name_H-M   'P 1'
#
loop_
_entity.id
_entity.type
_entity.pdbx_description
1 polymer ?
#
loop_
_entity_poly.entity_id
_entity_poly.type
_entity_poly.pdbx_seq_one_letter_code
_entity_poly.pdbx_strand_id
1 'polypeptide(L)'
;DVSVQAQVLNLLMDLQEEYGLAYLFVSHDLGVVEHIGHRIAVMYLGRIVELAGRDELFADPQHPYSEALIAAAPIPDPRAKRDRRTVEGEVPSPMNPPPGCHFHTRCPYAVARCREESPALREISPGGFVACHLRGPQ
;
A
#
# COMPACT_ATOMS: atom_id res chain seq x y z
N ASP A 1 17.08 1.19 -16.54
CA ASP A 1 17.06 2.58 -17.04
C ASP A 1 15.66 3.11 -16.81
N VAL A 2 15.53 4.20 -16.04
CA VAL A 2 14.23 4.80 -15.68
C VAL A 2 13.48 5.27 -16.93
N SER A 3 14.20 5.70 -17.97
CA SER A 3 13.60 6.19 -19.21
C SER A 3 12.97 5.09 -20.05
N VAL A 4 13.64 3.93 -20.18
CA VAL A 4 13.10 2.77 -20.90
C VAL A 4 11.90 2.18 -20.17
N GLN A 5 11.95 2.13 -18.84
CA GLN A 5 10.83 1.66 -18.02
C GLN A 5 9.57 2.51 -18.26
N ALA A 6 9.70 3.84 -18.25
CA ALA A 6 8.58 4.74 -18.52
C ALA A 6 7.99 4.55 -19.93
N GLN A 7 8.85 4.33 -20.94
CA GLN A 7 8.39 4.10 -22.32
C GLN A 7 7.57 2.80 -22.44
N VAL A 8 8.02 1.71 -21.80
CA VAL A 8 7.28 0.45 -21.80
C VAL A 8 5.94 0.60 -21.08
N LEU A 9 5.90 1.29 -19.94
CA LEU A 9 4.65 1.51 -19.20
C LEU A 9 3.65 2.34 -20.01
N ASN A 10 4.10 3.40 -20.69
CA ASN A 10 3.22 4.21 -21.54
C ASN A 10 2.67 3.39 -22.71
N LEU A 11 3.50 2.57 -23.36
CA LEU A 11 3.03 1.66 -24.41
C LEU A 11 1.96 0.69 -23.89
N LEU A 12 2.16 0.12 -22.69
CA LEU A 12 1.15 -0.75 -22.10
C LEU A 12 -0.16 0.00 -21.85
N MET A 13 -0.11 1.23 -21.32
CA MET A 13 -1.31 2.06 -21.15
C MET A 13 -2.04 2.32 -22.48
N ASP A 14 -1.30 2.67 -23.54
CA ASP A 14 -1.88 2.90 -24.87
C ASP A 14 -2.60 1.63 -25.38
N LEU A 15 -1.97 0.46 -25.23
CA LEU A 15 -2.56 -0.83 -25.59
C LEU A 15 -3.77 -1.18 -24.70
N GLN A 16 -3.75 -0.78 -23.43
CA GLN A 16 -4.87 -1.00 -22.53
C GLN A 16 -6.12 -0.28 -23.03
N GLU A 17 -5.97 0.98 -23.41
CA GLU A 17 -7.04 1.83 -23.93
C GLU A 17 -7.50 1.37 -25.31
N GLU A 18 -6.56 1.06 -26.21
CA GLU A 18 -6.86 0.64 -27.58
C GLU A 18 -7.64 -0.69 -27.62
N TYR A 19 -7.26 -1.66 -26.78
CA TYR A 19 -7.80 -3.03 -26.82
C TYR A 19 -8.75 -3.35 -25.65
N GLY A 20 -8.99 -2.42 -24.73
CA GLY A 20 -9.87 -2.63 -23.57
C GLY A 20 -9.35 -3.71 -22.61
N LEU A 21 -8.04 -3.74 -22.36
CA LEU A 21 -7.40 -4.80 -21.57
C LEU A 21 -7.49 -4.56 -20.06
N ALA A 22 -7.54 -5.65 -19.30
CA ALA A 22 -7.34 -5.62 -17.86
C ALA A 22 -5.90 -6.03 -17.53
N TYR A 23 -5.19 -5.19 -16.78
CA TYR A 23 -3.84 -5.50 -16.31
C TYR A 23 -3.78 -5.64 -14.79
N LEU A 24 -2.97 -6.63 -14.37
CA LEU A 24 -2.55 -6.79 -12.98
C LEU A 24 -1.02 -6.63 -12.94
N PHE A 25 -0.55 -5.55 -12.35
CA PHE A 25 0.87 -5.28 -12.16
C PHE A 25 1.28 -5.55 -10.71
N VAL A 26 2.48 -6.09 -10.52
CA VAL A 26 3.12 -6.27 -9.21
C VAL A 26 4.41 -5.47 -9.22
N SER A 27 4.52 -4.49 -8.33
CA SER A 27 5.70 -3.62 -8.22
C SER A 27 5.95 -3.26 -6.75
N HIS A 28 7.22 -2.98 -6.44
CA HIS A 28 7.63 -2.39 -5.17
C HIS A 28 7.89 -0.87 -5.29
N ASP A 29 7.89 -0.35 -6.51
CA ASP A 29 8.10 1.07 -6.80
C ASP A 29 6.75 1.81 -6.76
N LEU A 30 6.62 2.70 -5.78
CA LEU A 30 5.41 3.50 -5.57
C LEU A 30 5.13 4.45 -6.73
N GLY A 31 6.15 4.98 -7.40
CA GLY A 31 5.95 5.89 -8.54
C GLY A 31 5.38 5.16 -9.76
N VAL A 32 5.77 3.89 -9.96
CA VAL A 32 5.21 3.06 -11.03
C VAL A 32 3.73 2.78 -10.79
N VAL A 33 3.37 2.36 -9.57
CA VAL A 33 1.96 2.05 -9.25
C VAL A 33 1.08 3.30 -9.19
N GLU A 34 1.62 4.45 -8.81
CA GLU A 34 0.93 5.75 -8.91
C GLU A 34 0.69 6.13 -10.38
N HIS A 35 1.64 5.86 -11.27
CA HIS A 35 1.47 6.21 -12.68
C HIS A 35 0.41 5.37 -13.39
N ILE A 36 0.43 4.04 -13.21
CA ILE A 36 -0.39 3.11 -14.02
C ILE A 36 -1.61 2.54 -13.30
N GLY A 37 -1.67 2.63 -11.97
CA GLY A 37 -2.66 1.94 -11.17
C GLY A 37 -4.00 2.68 -11.13
N HIS A 38 -5.09 1.98 -11.47
CA HIS A 38 -6.45 2.44 -11.20
C HIS A 38 -6.84 2.16 -9.74
N ARG A 39 -6.51 0.95 -9.27
CA ARG A 39 -6.70 0.44 -7.91
C ARG A 39 -5.40 -0.17 -7.45
N ILE A 40 -5.06 0.02 -6.19
CA ILE A 40 -3.78 -0.42 -5.64
C ILE A 40 -4.05 -1.26 -4.41
N ALA A 41 -3.55 -2.50 -4.42
CA ALA A 41 -3.55 -3.39 -3.27
C ALA A 41 -2.16 -3.38 -2.62
N VAL A 42 -2.08 -2.88 -1.38
CA VAL A 42 -0.86 -2.91 -0.58
C VAL A 42 -0.79 -4.24 0.14
N MET A 43 0.35 -4.92 0.03
CA MET A 43 0.59 -6.19 0.70
C MET A 43 1.69 -6.10 1.75
N TYR A 44 1.51 -6.81 2.86
CA TYR A 44 2.53 -7.01 3.88
C TYR A 44 2.57 -8.47 4.31
N LEU A 45 3.75 -9.11 4.21
CA LEU A 45 3.98 -10.52 4.56
C LEU A 45 2.86 -11.46 4.08
N GLY A 46 2.54 -11.37 2.78
CA GLY A 46 1.56 -12.24 2.11
C GLY A 46 0.08 -11.89 2.36
N ARG A 47 -0.23 -10.76 2.99
CA ARG A 47 -1.61 -10.31 3.24
C ARG A 47 -1.88 -8.98 2.53
N ILE A 48 -3.02 -8.85 1.85
CA ILE A 48 -3.53 -7.54 1.44
C ILE A 48 -3.93 -6.80 2.72
N VAL A 49 -3.26 -5.70 3.01
CA VAL A 49 -3.53 -4.88 4.19
C VAL A 49 -4.41 -3.67 3.86
N GLU A 50 -4.40 -3.24 2.60
CA GLU A 50 -5.20 -2.14 2.10
C GLU A 50 -5.44 -2.27 0.60
N LEU A 51 -6.62 -1.88 0.14
CA LEU A 51 -6.99 -1.81 -1.27
C LEU A 51 -7.87 -0.59 -1.47
N ALA A 52 -7.43 0.38 -2.26
CA ALA A 52 -8.17 1.61 -2.52
C ALA A 52 -7.95 2.10 -3.95
N GLY A 53 -8.71 3.12 -4.36
CA GLY A 53 -8.39 3.88 -5.56
C GLY A 53 -7.02 4.54 -5.40
N ARG A 54 -6.30 4.75 -6.51
CA ARG A 54 -4.96 5.38 -6.46
C ARG A 54 -4.99 6.69 -5.67
N ASP A 55 -5.84 7.63 -6.07
CA ASP A 55 -5.83 8.98 -5.51
C ASP A 55 -6.19 8.96 -4.01
N GLU A 56 -7.13 8.10 -3.61
CA GLU A 56 -7.50 7.87 -2.20
C GLU A 56 -6.33 7.30 -1.40
N LEU A 57 -5.66 6.26 -1.91
CA LEU A 57 -4.56 5.61 -1.21
C LEU A 57 -3.40 6.58 -0.94
N PHE A 58 -3.04 7.42 -1.92
CA PHE A 58 -1.93 8.37 -1.77
C PHE A 58 -2.28 9.61 -0.96
N ALA A 59 -3.56 10.00 -0.93
CA ALA A 59 -4.04 11.16 -0.18
C ALA A 59 -4.32 10.84 1.30
N ASP A 60 -4.99 9.71 1.57
CA ASP A 60 -5.44 9.32 2.91
C ASP A 60 -5.29 7.81 3.14
N PRO A 61 -4.04 7.30 3.20
CA PRO A 61 -3.80 5.88 3.47
C PRO A 61 -4.27 5.51 4.88
N GLN A 62 -4.98 4.40 4.98
CA GLN A 62 -5.71 4.02 6.17
C GLN A 62 -4.98 2.98 7.02
N HIS A 63 -4.24 2.06 6.40
CA HIS A 63 -3.47 1.08 7.12
C HIS A 63 -2.13 1.68 7.57
N PRO A 64 -1.69 1.48 8.83
CA PRO A 64 -0.45 2.09 9.35
C PRO A 64 0.81 1.75 8.55
N TYR A 65 0.83 0.60 7.88
CA TYR A 65 1.90 0.23 6.95
C TYR A 65 1.88 1.08 5.66
N SER A 66 0.71 1.29 5.07
CA SER A 66 0.55 2.13 3.88
C SER A 66 0.87 3.60 4.19
N GLU A 67 0.43 4.10 5.35
CA GLU A 67 0.80 5.43 5.87
C GLU A 67 2.32 5.61 5.83
N ALA A 68 3.05 4.63 6.36
CA ALA A 68 4.50 4.72 6.44
C ALA A 68 5.22 4.51 5.10
N LEU A 69 4.70 3.63 4.23
CA LEU A 69 5.20 3.47 2.86
C LEU A 69 5.12 4.78 2.08
N ILE A 70 3.95 5.44 2.11
CA ILE A 70 3.74 6.70 1.40
C ILE A 70 4.56 7.82 2.05
N ALA A 71 4.61 7.89 3.39
CA ALA A 71 5.45 8.87 4.08
C ALA A 71 6.94 8.75 3.72
N ALA A 72 7.42 7.55 3.41
CA ALA A 72 8.80 7.29 3.01
C ALA A 72 9.09 7.54 1.51
N ALA A 73 8.06 7.66 0.67
CA ALA A 73 8.24 7.86 -0.77
C ALA A 73 8.89 9.23 -1.08
N PRO A 74 9.84 9.29 -2.03
CA PRO A 74 10.50 10.54 -2.42
C PRO A 74 9.47 11.57 -2.92
N ILE A 75 9.61 12.82 -2.49
CA ILE A 75 8.79 13.93 -3.01
C ILE A 75 9.60 14.62 -4.11
N PRO A 76 9.00 14.87 -5.30
CA PRO A 76 9.69 15.58 -6.38
C PRO A 76 10.09 17.01 -6.02
N ASP A 77 9.32 17.68 -5.15
CA ASP A 77 9.63 19.03 -4.68
C ASP A 77 10.66 19.00 -3.53
N PRO A 78 11.88 19.54 -3.73
CA PRO A 78 12.92 19.58 -2.70
C PRO A 78 12.58 20.46 -1.49
N ARG A 79 11.54 21.30 -1.57
CA ARG A 79 11.06 22.13 -0.45
C ARG A 79 10.00 21.44 0.40
N ALA A 80 9.39 20.38 -0.10
CA ALA A 80 8.37 19.64 0.62
C ALA A 80 9.01 18.78 1.70
N LYS A 81 8.53 18.92 2.94
CA LYS A 81 8.88 18.02 4.05
C LYS A 81 7.70 17.10 4.31
N ARG A 82 7.87 15.78 4.14
CA ARG A 82 6.94 14.80 4.70
C ARG A 82 7.28 14.57 6.17
N ASP A 83 6.25 14.43 7.00
CA ASP A 83 6.38 13.90 8.35
C ASP A 83 6.88 12.46 8.25
N ARG A 84 8.13 12.22 8.63
CA ARG A 84 8.76 10.89 8.52
C ARG A 84 8.29 10.03 9.68
N ARG A 85 7.07 9.50 9.57
CA ARG A 85 6.62 8.39 10.42
C ARG A 85 7.50 7.18 10.10
N THR A 86 8.54 7.00 10.91
CA THR A 86 9.52 5.95 10.69
C THR A 86 8.98 4.65 11.28
N VAL A 87 8.86 3.62 10.45
CA VAL A 87 8.55 2.28 10.95
C VAL A 87 9.79 1.73 11.64
N GLU A 88 9.69 1.52 12.94
CA GLU A 88 10.78 0.93 13.73
C GLU A 88 10.78 -0.61 13.64
N GLY A 89 11.94 -1.20 13.91
CA GLY A 89 12.12 -2.65 13.91
C GLY A 89 12.34 -3.28 12.53
N GLU A 90 12.90 -4.49 12.56
CA GLU A 90 13.19 -5.28 11.35
C GLU A 90 11.95 -5.95 10.78
N VAL A 91 11.97 -6.22 9.47
CA VAL A 91 10.90 -6.96 8.79
C VAL A 91 10.98 -8.43 9.25
N PRO A 92 9.89 -9.00 9.82
CA PRO A 92 9.85 -10.41 10.21
C PRO A 92 10.02 -11.35 9.02
N SER A 93 10.48 -12.57 9.29
CA SER A 93 10.61 -13.61 8.27
C SER A 93 9.23 -14.01 7.72
N PRO A 94 9.04 -14.05 6.39
CA PRO A 94 7.82 -14.58 5.77
C PRO A 94 7.56 -16.06 6.09
N MET A 95 8.59 -16.84 6.46
CA MET A 95 8.43 -18.27 6.80
C MET A 95 7.79 -18.48 8.18
N ASN A 96 7.90 -17.50 9.08
CA ASN A 96 7.30 -17.56 10.41
C ASN A 96 6.73 -16.18 10.76
N PRO A 97 5.62 -15.78 10.11
CA PRO A 97 5.06 -14.46 10.31
C PRO A 97 4.52 -14.31 11.74
N PRO A 98 4.49 -13.08 12.30
CA PRO A 98 3.88 -12.85 13.60
C PRO A 98 2.40 -13.27 13.61
N PRO A 99 1.89 -13.79 14.73
CA PRO A 99 0.47 -14.11 14.86
C PRO A 99 -0.40 -12.86 14.79
N GLY A 100 -1.70 -13.07 14.55
CA GLY A 100 -2.66 -11.97 14.42
C GLY A 100 -2.41 -11.07 13.23
N CYS A 101 -2.29 -9.76 13.46
CA CYS A 101 -1.88 -8.78 12.45
C CYS A 101 -0.37 -8.90 12.21
N HIS A 102 0.06 -9.29 11.01
CA HIS A 102 1.49 -9.46 10.70
C HIS A 102 2.33 -8.19 10.92
N PHE A 103 1.71 -7.00 10.88
CA PHE A 103 2.38 -5.71 11.05
C PHE A 103 2.47 -5.25 12.52
N HIS A 104 1.85 -5.97 13.48
CA HIS A 104 1.75 -5.48 14.87
C HIS A 104 3.11 -5.25 15.56
N THR A 105 4.16 -5.95 15.15
CA THR A 105 5.51 -5.82 15.73
C THR A 105 6.19 -4.50 15.36
N ARG A 106 5.69 -3.83 14.33
CA ARG A 106 6.23 -2.58 13.76
C ARG A 106 5.19 -1.45 13.70
N CYS A 107 3.93 -1.75 14.04
CA CYS A 107 2.84 -0.81 14.01
C CYS A 107 2.90 0.11 15.25
N PRO A 108 3.00 1.44 15.09
CA PRO A 108 3.03 2.37 16.22
C PRO A 108 1.70 2.43 16.99
N TYR A 109 0.62 1.93 16.38
CA TYR A 109 -0.72 1.91 16.97
C TYR A 109 -1.14 0.51 17.45
N ALA A 110 -0.21 -0.43 17.58
CA ALA A 110 -0.55 -1.81 17.94
C ALA A 110 -1.26 -1.89 19.31
N VAL A 111 -2.43 -2.55 19.34
CA VAL A 111 -3.15 -2.89 20.58
C VAL A 111 -3.04 -4.39 20.86
N ALA A 112 -3.41 -4.83 22.06
CA ALA A 112 -3.33 -6.25 22.47
C ALA A 112 -3.98 -7.20 21.44
N ARG A 113 -5.18 -6.86 20.97
CA ARG A 113 -5.93 -7.62 19.95
C ARG A 113 -5.12 -7.89 18.67
N CYS A 114 -4.23 -6.98 18.27
CA CYS A 114 -3.42 -7.13 17.06
C CYS A 114 -2.42 -8.29 17.14
N ARG A 115 -2.05 -8.74 18.34
CA ARG A 115 -1.11 -9.85 18.56
C ARG A 115 -1.79 -11.22 18.49
N GLU A 116 -3.10 -11.25 18.73
CA GLU A 116 -3.87 -12.47 18.92
C GLU A 116 -4.78 -12.77 17.72
N GLU A 117 -5.33 -11.73 17.08
CA GLU A 117 -6.34 -11.87 16.03
C GLU A 117 -5.89 -11.20 14.73
N SER A 118 -6.05 -11.90 13.61
CA SER A 118 -5.83 -11.33 12.28
C SER A 118 -7.02 -10.43 11.91
N PRO A 119 -6.79 -9.14 11.59
CA PRO A 119 -7.88 -8.28 11.14
C PRO A 119 -8.41 -8.74 9.78
N ALA A 120 -9.73 -8.81 9.63
CA ALA A 120 -10.36 -9.06 8.35
C ALA A 120 -10.22 -7.83 7.43
N LEU A 121 -10.01 -8.07 6.13
CA LEU A 121 -10.09 -7.04 5.10
C LEU A 121 -11.55 -6.61 4.96
N ARG A 122 -11.86 -5.38 5.36
CA ARG A 122 -13.23 -4.84 5.40
C ARG A 122 -13.33 -3.56 4.59
N GLU A 123 -14.44 -3.39 3.91
CA GLU A 123 -14.76 -2.13 3.23
C GLU A 123 -15.06 -1.05 4.28
N ILE A 124 -14.39 0.09 4.16
CA ILE A 124 -14.54 1.24 5.07
C ILE A 124 -15.01 2.51 4.36
N SER A 125 -14.84 2.54 3.03
CA SER A 125 -15.33 3.55 2.08
C SER A 125 -15.67 2.81 0.77
N PRO A 126 -16.51 3.36 -0.13
CA PRO A 126 -16.85 2.70 -1.39
C PRO A 126 -15.61 2.34 -2.22
N GLY A 127 -15.32 1.04 -2.34
CA GLY A 127 -14.13 0.54 -3.04
C GLY A 127 -12.82 0.57 -2.23
N GLY A 128 -12.84 1.11 -1.01
CA GLY A 128 -11.72 1.21 -0.08
C GLY A 128 -11.82 0.15 1.04
N PHE A 129 -10.85 -0.75 1.07
CA PHE A 129 -10.80 -1.89 1.98
C PHE A 129 -9.53 -1.87 2.83
N VAL A 130 -9.65 -2.19 4.11
CA VAL A 130 -8.52 -2.19 5.05
C VAL A 130 -8.60 -3.38 6.00
N ALA A 131 -7.45 -4.04 6.22
CA ALA A 131 -7.28 -5.07 7.23
C ALA A 131 -6.63 -4.50 8.49
N CYS A 132 -7.39 -3.72 9.27
CA CYS A 132 -6.92 -3.14 10.53
C CYS A 132 -8.01 -3.23 11.61
N HIS A 133 -7.62 -3.46 12.88
CA HIS A 133 -8.55 -3.47 14.02
C HIS A 133 -9.00 -2.06 14.44
N LEU A 134 -8.21 -1.04 14.12
CA LEU A 134 -8.46 0.36 14.49
C LEU A 134 -9.17 1.16 13.38
N ARG A 135 -9.49 0.51 12.25
CA ARG A 135 -10.24 1.11 11.15
C ARG A 135 -11.53 0.30 10.98
N GLY A 136 -12.62 1.00 10.71
CA GLY A 136 -13.94 0.44 10.49
C GLY A 136 -14.73 1.32 9.53
N PRO A 137 -15.88 0.84 9.03
CA PRO A 137 -16.77 1.66 8.23
C PRO A 137 -17.14 2.93 9.03
N GLN A 138 -17.05 4.07 8.35
CA GLN A 138 -17.54 5.35 8.88
C GLN A 138 -19.07 5.39 8.85
#